data_AF-A0A7Y8RUY0-F1
#
_entry.id   AF-A0A7Y8RUY0-F1
#
_cell.length_a   1.000
_cell.length_b   1.000
_cell.length_c   1.000
_cell.angle_alpha   90.00
_cell.angle_beta   90.00
_cell.angle_gamma   90.00
#
_symmetry.space_group_name_H-M   'P 1'
#
loop_
_entity.id
_entity.type
_entity.pdbx_description
1 polymer ?
#
loop_
_entity_poly.entity_id
_entity_poly.type
_entity_poly.pdbx_seq_one_letter_code
_entity_poly.pdbx_strand_id
1 'polypeptide(L)'
;MYQHYDPYAPSYSYAEQDVHHPYQMNQHEYRIYEPFEGQIITAPANTRFWRRGTEVFLHSSTVDPYGREMLYIVYPIRRQNNICSLRAVAISANEYRGMQTQMPRYGFYL
;
A
#
# COMPACT_ATOMS: atom_id res chain seq x y z
N MET A 1 65.47 13.67 17.06
CA MET A 1 65.23 12.68 15.98
C MET A 1 64.68 11.42 16.61
N TYR A 2 63.75 10.76 15.90
CA TYR A 2 62.92 9.59 16.25
C TYR A 2 61.67 9.84 17.12
N GLN A 3 60.54 10.02 16.44
CA GLN A 3 59.22 9.60 16.90
C GLN A 3 59.15 8.06 16.82
N HIS A 4 58.85 7.40 17.93
CA HIS A 4 58.39 6.01 17.92
C HIS A 4 56.88 6.01 18.19
N TYR A 5 56.13 5.45 17.24
CA TYR A 5 54.71 5.18 17.35
C TYR A 5 54.48 3.96 18.24
N ASP A 6 53.64 4.09 19.25
CA ASP A 6 52.91 2.99 19.89
C ASP A 6 51.52 3.52 20.27
N PRO A 7 50.42 3.07 19.64
CA PRO A 7 49.08 3.39 20.11
C PRO A 7 48.47 2.15 20.77
N TYR A 8 48.78 1.93 22.05
CA TYR A 8 47.88 1.14 22.91
C TYR A 8 46.87 2.10 23.55
N ALA A 9 45.69 2.19 22.95
CA ALA A 9 44.50 2.77 23.54
C ALA A 9 43.50 1.64 23.89
N PRO A 10 42.69 1.80 24.95
CA PRO A 10 42.15 0.68 25.74
C PRO A 10 40.92 0.03 25.10
N SER A 11 40.76 -1.26 25.42
CA SER A 11 39.61 -2.10 25.13
C SER A 11 38.31 -1.47 25.65
N TYR A 12 37.45 -1.01 24.74
CA TYR A 12 36.03 -0.82 24.99
C TYR A 12 35.27 -1.99 24.36
N SER A 13 34.73 -2.83 25.22
CA SER A 13 33.75 -3.86 24.91
C SER A 13 32.50 -3.24 24.29
N TYR A 14 32.28 -3.48 23.00
CA TYR A 14 30.95 -3.46 22.39
C TYR A 14 30.84 -4.73 21.55
N ALA A 15 29.85 -5.56 21.87
CA ALA A 15 29.56 -6.77 21.14
C ALA A 15 29.21 -6.40 19.69
N GLU A 16 29.98 -6.90 18.74
CA GLU A 16 29.61 -6.92 17.33
C GLU A 16 28.39 -7.84 17.17
N GLN A 17 27.19 -7.25 17.27
CA GLN A 17 25.98 -7.76 16.65
C GLN A 17 25.57 -6.83 15.52
N ASP A 18 26.50 -6.56 14.60
CA ASP A 18 26.20 -5.95 13.31
C ASP A 18 26.32 -7.01 12.21
N VAL A 19 25.45 -8.02 12.27
CA VAL A 19 25.05 -8.72 11.05
C VAL A 19 24.01 -7.84 10.37
N HIS A 20 24.51 -6.88 9.61
CA HIS A 20 23.75 -6.13 8.62
C HIS A 20 23.01 -7.14 7.73
N HIS A 21 21.69 -7.25 7.88
CA HIS A 21 20.81 -7.86 6.90
C HIS A 21 20.23 -6.76 6.00
N PRO A 22 20.86 -6.40 4.86
CA PRO A 22 20.36 -5.33 3.99
C PRO A 22 19.07 -5.70 3.21
N TYR A 23 18.47 -6.86 3.47
CA TYR A 23 17.24 -7.34 2.82
C TYR A 23 16.19 -7.85 3.83
N GLN A 24 16.08 -7.23 5.00
CA GLN A 24 14.79 -7.29 5.71
C GLN A 24 13.83 -6.35 5.00
N MET A 25 13.14 -6.89 3.99
CA MET A 25 11.97 -6.29 3.39
C MET A 25 10.95 -6.10 4.52
N ASN A 26 10.94 -4.91 5.09
CA ASN A 26 9.97 -4.53 6.10
C ASN A 26 8.59 -4.76 5.49
N GLN A 27 7.80 -5.65 6.08
CA GLN A 27 6.39 -5.90 5.72
C GLN A 27 5.48 -4.68 6.02
N HIS A 28 6.07 -3.49 6.11
CA HIS A 28 5.45 -2.18 6.26
C HIS A 28 5.62 -1.35 4.99
N GLU A 29 5.81 -2.01 3.84
CA GLU A 29 5.82 -1.36 2.52
C GLU A 29 4.43 -0.75 2.23
N TYR A 30 4.28 0.48 2.73
CA TYR A 30 3.39 1.56 2.32
C TYR A 30 1.95 1.15 1.99
N ARG A 31 1.08 1.19 3.00
CA ARG A 31 -0.35 1.37 2.76
C ARG A 31 -0.54 2.72 2.11
N ILE A 32 -0.66 2.72 0.78
CA ILE A 32 -0.73 3.95 -0.02
C ILE A 32 -1.97 4.77 0.36
N TYR A 33 -3.01 4.09 0.84
CA TYR A 33 -4.30 4.71 1.16
C TYR A 33 -4.51 5.04 2.63
N GLU A 34 -3.68 4.54 3.54
CA GLU A 34 -3.79 4.81 4.99
C GLU A 34 -3.80 6.32 5.33
N PRO A 35 -2.97 7.19 4.71
CA PRO A 35 -3.02 8.63 4.97
C PRO A 35 -4.33 9.33 4.57
N PHE A 36 -5.16 8.67 3.75
CA PHE A 36 -6.42 9.21 3.24
C PHE A 36 -7.64 8.64 3.97
N GLU A 37 -7.46 7.78 4.97
CA GLU A 37 -8.55 7.23 5.76
C GLU A 37 -9.32 8.35 6.47
N GLY A 38 -10.65 8.24 6.47
CA GLY A 38 -11.54 9.28 6.98
C GLY A 38 -11.71 10.47 6.05
N GLN A 39 -11.21 10.42 4.80
CA GLN A 39 -11.32 11.50 3.83
C GLN A 39 -12.24 11.16 2.67
N ILE A 40 -12.86 12.20 2.11
CA ILE A 40 -13.53 12.13 0.82
C ILE A 40 -12.47 12.37 -0.26
N ILE A 41 -12.30 11.39 -1.12
CA ILE A 41 -11.33 11.39 -2.22
C ILE A 41 -12.04 11.16 -3.55
N THR A 42 -11.45 11.66 -4.63
CA THR A 42 -11.96 11.43 -5.97
C THR A 42 -11.49 10.07 -6.49
N ALA A 43 -12.44 9.21 -6.89
CA ALA A 43 -12.13 7.90 -7.45
C ALA A 43 -11.27 8.01 -8.72
N PRO A 44 -10.07 7.38 -8.75
CA PRO A 44 -9.10 7.58 -9.83
C PRO A 44 -9.45 6.78 -11.10
N ALA A 45 -10.26 5.72 -10.98
CA ALA A 45 -10.64 4.84 -12.08
C ALA A 45 -12.13 4.45 -12.05
N ASN A 46 -12.58 3.91 -13.19
CA ASN A 46 -13.89 3.26 -13.27
C ASN A 46 -13.83 1.89 -12.60
N THR A 47 -14.83 1.57 -11.80
CA THR A 47 -15.02 0.25 -11.21
C THR A 47 -16.42 -0.27 -11.52
N ARG A 48 -16.75 -1.47 -11.06
CA ARG A 48 -18.13 -1.98 -11.11
C ARG A 48 -19.12 -1.20 -10.22
N PHE A 49 -18.62 -0.32 -9.34
CA PHE A 49 -19.42 0.38 -8.33
C PHE A 49 -19.63 1.87 -8.65
N TRP A 50 -18.62 2.52 -9.25
CA TRP A 50 -18.64 3.95 -9.55
C TRP A 50 -17.84 4.27 -10.83
N ARG A 51 -17.99 5.51 -11.30
CA ARG A 51 -17.19 6.03 -12.42
C ARG A 51 -15.98 6.81 -11.87
N ARG A 52 -14.93 6.92 -12.67
CA ARG A 52 -13.81 7.83 -12.41
C ARG A 52 -14.36 9.24 -12.17
N GLY A 53 -13.85 9.92 -11.14
CA GLY A 53 -14.31 11.24 -10.75
C GLY A 53 -15.42 11.23 -9.70
N THR A 54 -16.01 10.08 -9.36
CA THR A 54 -16.98 10.00 -8.25
C THR A 54 -16.27 10.29 -6.92
N GLU A 55 -16.84 11.17 -6.12
CA GLU A 55 -16.40 11.40 -4.74
C GLU A 55 -16.79 10.21 -3.87
N VAL A 56 -15.80 9.62 -3.21
CA VAL A 56 -15.97 8.46 -2.34
C VAL A 56 -15.29 8.74 -1.00
N PHE A 57 -15.85 8.21 0.06
CA PHE A 57 -15.27 8.29 1.39
C PHE A 57 -14.44 7.02 1.64
N LEU A 58 -13.14 7.18 1.86
CA LEU A 58 -12.28 6.08 2.26
C LEU A 58 -12.39 5.86 3.76
N HIS A 59 -13.03 4.77 4.18
CA HIS A 59 -13.24 4.47 5.59
C HIS A 59 -11.96 3.92 6.24
N SER A 60 -11.37 2.89 5.62
CA SER A 60 -10.15 2.24 6.10
C SER A 60 -9.46 1.44 5.01
N SER A 61 -8.20 1.10 5.23
CA SER A 61 -7.39 0.19 4.42
C SER A 61 -6.87 -0.97 5.28
N THR A 62 -6.78 -2.16 4.70
CA THR A 62 -6.22 -3.34 5.36
C THR A 62 -5.44 -4.18 4.35
N VAL A 63 -4.63 -5.11 4.85
CA VAL A 63 -3.95 -6.09 4.01
C VAL A 63 -4.59 -7.45 4.26
N ASP A 64 -5.04 -8.11 3.19
CA ASP A 64 -5.61 -9.45 3.30
C ASP A 64 -4.51 -10.51 3.60
N PRO A 65 -4.88 -11.74 3.99
CA PRO A 65 -3.90 -12.80 4.26
C PRO A 65 -3.01 -13.17 3.06
N TYR A 66 -3.35 -12.72 1.84
CA TYR A 66 -2.58 -12.94 0.62
C TYR A 66 -1.68 -11.75 0.27
N GLY A 67 -1.55 -10.75 1.16
CA GLY A 67 -0.70 -9.58 0.97
C GLY A 67 -1.32 -8.50 0.08
N ARG A 68 -2.63 -8.55 -0.20
CA ARG A 68 -3.32 -7.56 -1.05
C ARG A 68 -3.88 -6.44 -0.20
N GLU A 69 -3.56 -5.21 -0.56
CA GLU A 69 -4.20 -4.03 0.03
C GLU A 69 -5.67 -3.97 -0.40
N MET A 70 -6.57 -3.93 0.59
CA MET A 70 -8.01 -3.86 0.46
C MET A 70 -8.49 -2.54 1.06
N LEU A 71 -9.38 -1.86 0.36
CA LEU A 71 -9.94 -0.57 0.73
C LEU A 71 -11.42 -0.74 1.07
N TYR A 72 -11.84 -0.21 2.21
CA TYR A 72 -13.24 -0.10 2.60
C TYR A 72 -13.73 1.29 2.23
N ILE A 73 -14.60 1.36 1.23
CA ILE A 73 -15.02 2.62 0.61
C ILE A 73 -16.53 2.77 0.72
N VAL A 74 -16.98 3.96 1.11
CA VAL A 74 -18.38 4.36 1.08
C VAL A 74 -18.60 5.31 -0.10
N TYR A 75 -19.61 5.06 -0.92
CA TYR A 75 -19.87 5.83 -2.13
C TYR A 75 -21.37 6.10 -2.34
N PRO A 76 -21.71 7.22 -3.00
CA PRO A 76 -23.10 7.57 -3.28
C PRO A 76 -23.64 6.78 -4.47
N ILE A 77 -24.94 6.46 -4.41
CA ILE A 77 -25.72 5.90 -5.51
C ILE A 77 -26.96 6.75 -5.69
N ARG A 78 -27.15 7.23 -6.93
CA ARG A 78 -28.36 7.88 -7.37
C ARG A 78 -29.24 6.89 -8.12
N ARG A 79 -30.43 6.61 -7.59
CA ARG A 79 -31.43 5.80 -8.29
C ARG A 79 -32.26 6.66 -9.25
N GLN A 80 -32.93 6.03 -10.21
CA GLN A 80 -33.76 6.70 -11.22
C GLN A 80 -34.88 7.56 -10.63
N ASN A 81 -35.36 7.21 -9.43
CA ASN A 81 -36.37 7.97 -8.69
C ASN A 81 -35.79 9.15 -7.87
N ASN A 82 -34.58 9.62 -8.20
CA ASN A 82 -33.88 10.71 -7.50
C ASN A 82 -33.57 10.46 -6.01
N ILE A 83 -33.74 9.25 -5.51
CA ILE A 83 -33.28 8.90 -4.16
C ILE A 83 -31.76 8.72 -4.18
N CYS A 84 -31.08 9.42 -3.29
CA CYS A 84 -29.67 9.23 -3.00
C CYS A 84 -29.51 8.27 -1.83
N SER A 85 -28.65 7.27 -1.97
CA SER A 85 -28.29 6.33 -0.91
C SER A 85 -26.79 6.12 -0.88
N LEU A 86 -26.23 5.83 0.29
CA LEU A 86 -24.83 5.44 0.43
C LEU A 86 -24.71 3.92 0.41
N ARG A 87 -23.63 3.40 -0.18
CA ARG A 87 -23.24 1.99 -0.07
C ARG A 87 -21.78 1.88 0.36
N ALA A 88 -21.46 0.83 1.09
CA ALA A 88 -20.11 0.49 1.47
C ALA A 88 -19.64 -0.76 0.71
N VAL A 89 -18.36 -0.82 0.37
CA VAL A 89 -17.76 -1.97 -0.29
C VAL A 89 -16.30 -2.15 0.09
N ALA A 90 -15.85 -3.41 0.12
CA ALA A 90 -14.43 -3.75 0.16
C ALA A 90 -13.93 -4.02 -1.27
N ILE A 91 -12.90 -3.30 -1.69
CA ILE A 91 -12.33 -3.39 -3.04
C ILE A 91 -10.81 -3.49 -2.95
N SER A 92 -10.16 -4.24 -3.84
CA SER A 92 -8.69 -4.24 -3.86
C SER A 92 -8.15 -2.88 -4.29
N ALA A 93 -7.00 -2.47 -3.76
CA ALA A 93 -6.34 -1.23 -4.14
C ALA A 93 -5.98 -1.20 -5.64
N ASN A 94 -5.72 -2.36 -6.25
CA ASN A 94 -5.47 -2.48 -7.68
C ASN A 94 -6.72 -2.20 -8.51
N GLU A 95 -7.86 -2.78 -8.14
CA GLU A 95 -9.15 -2.51 -8.80
C GLU A 95 -9.54 -1.03 -8.61
N TYR A 96 -9.33 -0.46 -7.41
CA TYR A 96 -9.56 0.96 -7.14
C TYR A 96 -8.74 1.88 -8.05
N ARG A 97 -7.47 1.54 -8.30
CA ARG A 97 -6.57 2.25 -9.22
C ARG A 97 -6.87 2.00 -10.70
N GLY A 98 -7.75 1.05 -11.02
CA GLY A 98 -7.97 0.60 -12.40
C GLY A 98 -6.80 -0.17 -12.98
N MET A 99 -5.91 -0.70 -12.14
CA MET A 99 -4.84 -1.60 -12.57
C MET A 99 -5.48 -2.94 -12.95
N GLN A 100 -5.46 -3.27 -14.24
CA GLN A 100 -5.85 -4.60 -14.68
C GLN A 100 -4.87 -5.59 -14.08
N THR A 101 -5.37 -6.66 -13.45
CA THR A 101 -4.58 -7.86 -13.22
C THR A 101 -4.21 -8.38 -14.61
N GLN A 102 -3.03 -8.01 -15.12
CA GLN A 102 -2.51 -8.64 -16.33
C GLN A 102 -2.36 -10.12 -15.98
N MET A 103 -3.32 -10.95 -16.37
CA MET A 103 -3.04 -12.37 -16.48
C MET A 103 -1.87 -12.46 -17.47
N PRO A 104 -0.72 -13.05 -17.11
CA PRO A 104 0.28 -13.36 -18.10
C PRO A 104 -0.42 -14.28 -19.11
N ARG A 105 -0.72 -13.75 -20.29
CA ARG A 105 -1.09 -14.57 -21.44
C ARG A 105 0.19 -15.33 -21.78
N TYR A 106 0.40 -16.48 -21.14
CA TYR A 106 1.26 -17.51 -21.70
C TYR A 106 0.60 -17.96 -22.99
N GLY A 107 0.91 -17.25 -24.08
CA GLY A 107 0.68 -17.72 -25.42
C GLY A 107 1.60 -18.91 -25.63
N PHE A 108 1.06 -20.12 -25.47
CA PHE A 108 1.66 -21.29 -26.09
C PHE A 108 1.45 -21.13 -27.59
N TYR A 109 2.43 -20.53 -28.25
CA TYR A 109 2.73 -20.86 -29.64
C TYR A 109 3.61 -22.10 -29.59
N LEU A 110 3.05 -23.23 -30.01
CA LEU A 110 3.65 -24.29 -30.83
C LEU A 110 2.65 -25.44 -30.98
#